data_AF-A0A7C1CJL2-F1
#
_entry.id   AF-A0A7C1CJL2-F1
#
_cell.length_a   1.000
_cell.length_b   1.000
_cell.length_c   1.000
_cell.angle_alpha   90.00
_cell.angle_beta   90.00
_cell.angle_gamma   90.00
#
_symmetry.space_group_name_H-M   'P 1'
#
loop_
_entity.id
_entity.type
_entity.pdbx_description
1 polymer ?
#
loop_
_entity_poly.entity_id
_entity_poly.type
_entity_poly.pdbx_seq_one_letter_code
_entity_poly.pdbx_strand_id
1 'polypeptide(L)'
;MSTTGRNDIPLLTLLDGEAVSHFKLREFENRDGLAMIHRSALTALELTRRDLYARYGETVWVLITDAVRTPDDLQRLAARYGWTDAGGLVARRSRHLAEFGGIAVDLVAVVARTRSRVPQEVVGAVCRRYFDFVKYDYQDGHVHADMRERVCFVG
;
A
#
# COMPACT_ATOMS: atom_id res chain seq x y z
N MET A 1 25.11 9.78 -2.65
CA MET A 1 24.96 9.83 -1.18
C MET A 1 24.18 8.60 -0.75
N SER A 2 24.74 7.79 0.14
CA SER A 2 24.04 6.64 0.72
C SER A 2 22.85 7.14 1.55
N THR A 3 21.62 6.86 1.10
CA THR A 3 20.35 7.21 1.77
C THR A 3 20.03 6.26 2.93
N THR A 4 21.03 5.69 3.58
CA THR A 4 20.85 4.73 4.67
C THR A 4 20.21 5.41 5.88
N GLY A 5 18.94 5.07 6.16
CA GLY A 5 18.21 5.45 7.38
C GLY A 5 17.13 6.53 7.23
N ARG A 6 16.86 7.05 6.02
CA ARG A 6 15.78 8.03 5.83
C ARG A 6 14.42 7.37 6.13
N ASN A 7 13.54 8.11 6.82
CA ASN A 7 12.18 7.69 7.21
C ASN A 7 12.11 6.31 7.91
N ASP A 8 13.20 5.82 8.50
CA ASP A 8 13.25 4.51 9.19
C ASP A 8 12.63 4.60 10.59
N ILE A 9 11.39 5.08 10.65
CA ILE A 9 10.63 5.37 11.86
C ILE A 9 9.41 4.43 11.90
N PRO A 10 9.19 3.68 13.00
CA PRO A 10 7.99 2.88 13.18
C PRO A 10 6.74 3.76 13.16
N LEU A 11 5.71 3.30 12.45
CA LEU A 11 4.40 3.92 12.46
C LEU A 11 3.52 3.21 13.49
N LEU A 12 2.80 4.00 14.29
CA LEU A 12 1.92 3.52 15.33
C LEU A 12 0.47 3.87 15.00
N THR A 13 -0.44 2.91 15.18
CA THR A 13 -1.88 3.13 15.12
C THR A 13 -2.59 2.33 16.21
N LEU A 14 -3.89 2.58 16.38
CA LEU A 14 -4.72 1.85 17.34
C LEU A 14 -5.61 0.86 16.59
N LEU A 15 -5.57 -0.41 16.99
CA LEU A 15 -6.54 -1.43 16.59
C LEU A 15 -7.25 -1.95 17.85
N ASP A 16 -8.57 -1.81 17.88
CA ASP A 16 -9.40 -2.26 19.01
C ASP A 16 -8.93 -1.71 20.39
N GLY A 17 -8.38 -0.49 20.38
CA GLY A 17 -7.84 0.18 21.58
C GLY A 17 -6.37 -0.13 21.88
N GLU A 18 -5.78 -1.12 21.20
CA GLU A 18 -4.39 -1.53 21.40
C GLU A 18 -3.44 -0.85 20.41
N ALA A 19 -2.27 -0.44 20.89
CA ALA A 19 -1.23 0.14 20.05
C ALA A 19 -0.52 -0.95 19.24
N VAL A 20 -0.48 -0.79 17.91
CA VAL A 20 0.22 -1.69 17.00
C VAL A 20 1.21 -0.92 16.12
N SER A 21 2.30 -1.59 15.76
CA SER A 21 3.35 -1.02 14.89
C SER A 21 4.06 -2.11 14.10
N HIS A 22 3.55 -2.44 12.90
CA HIS A 22 4.16 -3.42 12.00
C HIS A 22 4.74 -2.80 10.73
N PHE A 23 4.52 -1.51 10.51
CA PHE A 23 5.02 -0.76 9.36
C PHE A 23 5.92 0.38 9.79
N LYS A 24 6.82 0.78 8.90
CA LYS A 24 7.70 1.93 9.03
C LYS A 24 7.41 2.95 7.94
N LEU A 25 7.66 4.23 8.20
CA LEU A 25 7.41 5.30 7.25
C LEU A 25 8.16 5.10 5.92
N ARG A 26 9.39 4.56 5.97
CA ARG A 26 10.20 4.22 4.79
C ARG A 26 9.53 3.28 3.80
N GLU A 27 8.59 2.45 4.24
CA GLU A 27 7.87 1.52 3.35
C GLU A 27 6.90 2.24 2.41
N PHE A 28 6.59 3.50 2.71
CA PHE A 28 5.71 4.37 1.92
C PHE A 28 6.50 5.46 1.19
N GLU A 29 7.83 5.36 1.18
CA GLU A 29 8.73 6.35 0.59
C GLU A 29 8.87 6.13 -0.92
N ASN A 30 8.76 7.20 -1.70
CA ASN A 30 9.09 7.19 -3.12
C ASN A 30 10.60 7.37 -3.34
N ARG A 31 11.06 7.21 -4.58
CA ARG A 31 12.49 7.31 -4.94
C ARG A 31 13.18 8.62 -4.53
N ASP A 32 12.43 9.72 -4.41
CA ASP A 32 12.95 11.07 -4.13
C ASP A 32 12.92 11.40 -2.63
N GLY A 33 12.35 10.52 -1.80
CA GLY A 33 12.32 10.65 -0.34
C GLY A 33 11.01 11.11 0.26
N LEU A 34 9.99 11.36 -0.57
CA LEU A 34 8.64 11.66 -0.10
C LEU A 34 8.02 10.39 0.46
N ALA A 35 7.67 10.40 1.74
CA ALA A 35 6.94 9.32 2.38
C ALA A 35 5.60 9.86 2.91
N MET A 36 4.51 9.16 2.62
CA MET A 36 3.17 9.60 3.00
C MET A 36 2.23 8.41 3.13
N ILE A 37 1.48 8.38 4.22
CA ILE A 37 0.45 7.38 4.47
C ILE A 37 -0.66 8.01 5.31
N HIS A 38 -1.91 7.87 4.85
CA HIS A 38 -3.06 8.32 5.60
C HIS A 38 -3.39 7.35 6.74
N ARG A 39 -3.90 7.88 7.86
CA ARG A 39 -4.24 7.08 9.05
C ARG A 39 -5.14 5.88 8.73
N SER A 40 -6.15 6.06 7.86
CA SER A 40 -7.10 4.99 7.54
C SER A 40 -6.45 3.88 6.72
N ALA A 41 -5.57 4.22 5.78
CA ALA A 41 -4.82 3.24 5.00
C ALA A 41 -3.87 2.43 5.90
N LEU A 42 -3.19 3.08 6.86
CA LEU A 42 -2.39 2.39 7.86
C LEU A 42 -3.23 1.43 8.72
N THR A 43 -4.38 1.87 9.22
CA THR A 43 -5.32 1.01 9.97
C THR A 43 -5.77 -0.20 9.14
N ALA A 44 -6.11 0.00 7.86
CA ALA A 44 -6.54 -1.09 6.99
C ALA A 44 -5.42 -2.07 6.64
N LEU A 45 -4.18 -1.61 6.53
CA LEU A 45 -3.01 -2.48 6.39
C LEU A 45 -2.81 -3.35 7.62
N GLU A 46 -2.94 -2.78 8.82
CA GLU A 46 -2.81 -3.53 10.07
C GLU A 46 -3.92 -4.57 10.24
N LEU A 47 -5.17 -4.22 9.88
CA LEU A 47 -6.29 -5.17 9.83
C LEU A 47 -6.06 -6.28 8.79
N THR A 48 -5.58 -5.93 7.60
CA THR A 48 -5.22 -6.89 6.55
C THR A 48 -4.17 -7.87 7.04
N ARG A 49 -3.10 -7.37 7.69
CA ARG A 49 -2.04 -8.20 8.26
C ARG A 49 -2.58 -9.13 9.34
N ARG A 50 -3.46 -8.65 10.23
CA ARG A 50 -4.12 -9.46 11.27
C ARG A 50 -4.93 -10.61 10.69
N ASP A 51 -5.74 -10.34 9.67
CA ASP A 51 -6.57 -11.35 9.03
C ASP A 51 -5.75 -12.38 8.24
N LEU A 52 -4.67 -11.95 7.60
CA LEU A 52 -3.72 -12.87 6.95
C LEU A 52 -3.00 -13.75 7.99
N TYR A 53 -2.58 -13.19 9.12
CA TYR A 53 -2.02 -13.96 10.23
C TYR A 53 -3.01 -15.02 10.73
N ALA A 54 -4.25 -14.63 11.00
CA ALA A 54 -5.28 -15.55 11.48
C ALA A 54 -5.56 -16.68 10.46
N ARG A 55 -5.57 -16.37 9.17
CA ARG A 55 -5.80 -17.34 8.09
C ARG A 55 -4.67 -18.37 7.95
N TYR A 56 -3.42 -17.93 8.09
CA TYR A 56 -2.26 -18.80 7.91
C TYR A 56 -1.76 -19.46 9.21
N GLY A 57 -2.24 -18.99 10.37
CA GLY A 57 -1.80 -19.47 11.68
C GLY A 57 -0.34 -19.12 12.01
N GLU A 58 0.27 -18.21 11.25
CA GLU A 58 1.65 -17.77 11.42
C GLU A 58 1.87 -16.36 10.85
N THR A 59 3.04 -15.78 11.15
CA THR A 59 3.40 -14.43 10.68
C THR A 59 3.36 -14.33 9.16
N VAL A 60 2.54 -13.41 8.66
CA VAL A 60 2.53 -12.98 7.28
C VAL A 60 3.12 -11.57 7.22
N TRP A 61 4.08 -11.37 6.33
CA TRP A 61 4.61 -10.05 6.03
C TRP A 61 3.83 -9.44 4.90
N VAL A 62 3.31 -8.24 5.12
CA VAL A 62 2.73 -7.38 4.09
C VAL A 62 3.82 -6.44 3.64
N LEU A 63 4.19 -6.51 2.37
CA LEU A 63 5.27 -5.75 1.77
C LEU A 63 4.67 -4.69 0.86
N ILE A 64 4.95 -3.42 1.15
CA ILE A 64 4.53 -2.30 0.31
C ILE A 64 5.50 -2.19 -0.87
N THR A 65 4.97 -2.26 -2.09
CA THR A 65 5.74 -2.17 -3.34
C THR A 65 5.64 -0.79 -3.98
N ASP A 66 4.56 -0.06 -3.70
CA ASP A 66 4.39 1.36 -4.05
C ASP A 66 3.35 2.00 -3.12
N ALA A 67 3.44 3.31 -2.90
CA ALA A 67 2.54 4.04 -2.00
C ALA A 67 2.27 5.47 -2.46
N VAL A 68 3.30 6.32 -2.50
CA VAL A 68 3.15 7.73 -2.88
C VAL A 68 3.94 8.05 -4.15
N ARG A 69 3.34 8.88 -5.01
CA ARG A 69 3.91 9.34 -6.27
C ARG A 69 3.81 10.86 -6.37
N THR A 70 4.84 11.48 -6.91
CA THR A 70 4.78 12.84 -7.44
C THR A 70 4.16 12.82 -8.85
N PRO A 71 3.73 13.98 -9.39
CA PRO A 71 3.36 14.09 -10.80
C PRO A 71 4.46 13.57 -11.75
N ASP A 72 5.72 13.83 -11.42
CA ASP A 72 6.87 13.38 -12.22
C ASP A 72 7.06 11.86 -12.15
N ASP A 73 6.83 11.24 -10.99
CA ASP A 73 6.79 9.77 -10.87
C ASP A 73 5.74 9.18 -11.80
N LEU A 74 4.54 9.78 -11.81
CA LEU A 74 3.44 9.31 -12.63
C LEU A 74 3.74 9.44 -14.12
N GLN A 75 4.33 10.57 -14.55
CA GLN A 75 4.77 10.77 -15.93
C GLN A 75 5.80 9.72 -16.37
N ARG A 76 6.80 9.44 -15.52
CA ARG A 76 7.80 8.39 -15.79
C ARG A 76 7.16 7.01 -15.92
N LEU A 77 6.19 6.70 -15.05
CA LEU A 77 5.46 5.43 -15.10
C LEU A 77 4.66 5.32 -16.40
N ALA A 78 3.96 6.40 -16.80
CA ALA A 78 3.18 6.44 -18.03
C ALA A 78 4.06 6.36 -19.29
N ALA A 79 5.26 6.93 -19.27
CA ALA A 79 6.22 6.75 -20.36
C ALA A 79 6.63 5.28 -20.56
N ARG A 80 6.59 4.47 -19.50
CA ARG A 80 6.94 3.04 -19.55
C ARG A 80 5.75 2.13 -19.86
N TYR A 81 4.58 2.43 -19.31
CA TYR A 81 3.42 1.52 -19.35
C TYR A 81 2.19 2.09 -20.07
N GLY A 82 2.29 3.30 -20.61
CA GLY A 82 1.21 4.00 -21.31
C GLY A 82 0.12 4.52 -20.38
N TRP A 83 -0.64 5.51 -20.87
CA TRP A 83 -1.83 6.01 -20.20
C TRP A 83 -3.04 5.12 -20.45
N THR A 84 -3.87 4.91 -19.44
CA THR A 84 -5.12 4.13 -19.53
C THR A 84 -6.09 4.65 -20.59
N ASP A 85 -6.16 5.97 -20.81
CA ASP A 85 -6.97 6.56 -21.89
C ASP A 85 -6.38 6.36 -23.30
N ALA A 86 -5.17 5.82 -23.39
CA ALA A 86 -4.50 5.40 -24.61
C ALA A 86 -4.23 3.88 -24.64
N GLY A 87 -4.91 3.09 -23.80
CA GLY A 87 -4.77 1.62 -23.75
C GLY A 87 -3.61 1.10 -22.89
N GLY A 88 -2.90 1.96 -22.16
CA GLY A 88 -1.86 1.60 -21.21
C GLY A 88 -2.38 1.32 -19.79
N LEU A 89 -1.48 1.29 -18.81
CA LEU A 89 -1.77 0.86 -17.43
C LEU A 89 -1.85 2.00 -16.41
N VAL A 90 -1.43 3.22 -16.77
CA VAL A 90 -1.32 4.34 -15.82
C VAL A 90 -2.52 5.27 -15.91
N ALA A 91 -3.20 5.51 -14.78
CA ALA A 91 -4.28 6.49 -14.70
C ALA A 91 -3.70 7.90 -14.51
N ARG A 92 -4.20 8.89 -15.28
CA ARG A 92 -3.83 10.31 -15.11
C ARG A 92 -4.06 10.81 -13.70
N ARG A 93 -5.11 10.29 -13.06
CA ARG A 93 -5.54 10.64 -11.71
C ARG A 93 -5.33 9.46 -10.76
N SER A 94 -4.11 8.94 -10.75
CA SER A 94 -3.68 7.83 -9.89
C SER A 94 -3.85 8.18 -8.41
N ARG A 95 -4.41 7.27 -7.62
CA ARG A 95 -4.62 7.47 -6.17
C ARG A 95 -3.33 7.47 -5.34
N HIS A 96 -2.22 7.05 -5.93
CA HIS A 96 -0.89 7.23 -5.33
C HIS A 96 -0.39 8.69 -5.37
N LEU A 97 -0.99 9.57 -6.17
CA LEU A 97 -0.51 10.96 -6.21
C LEU A 97 -0.60 11.61 -4.83
N ALA A 98 0.44 12.36 -4.46
CA ALA A 98 0.54 13.02 -3.16
C ALA A 98 -0.66 13.95 -2.85
N GLU A 99 -1.32 14.51 -3.87
CA GLU A 99 -2.54 15.31 -3.71
C GLU A 99 -3.69 14.56 -3.02
N PHE A 100 -3.67 13.22 -3.03
CA PHE A 100 -4.67 12.39 -2.37
C PHE A 100 -4.27 11.99 -0.94
N GLY A 101 -3.12 12.42 -0.43
CA GLY A 101 -2.79 12.27 0.99
C GLY A 101 -2.30 10.88 1.43
N GLY A 102 -1.73 10.08 0.52
CA GLY A 102 -1.15 8.77 0.88
C GLY A 102 -2.21 7.71 1.20
N ILE A 103 -3.30 7.70 0.43
CA ILE A 103 -4.45 6.82 0.64
C ILE A 103 -4.35 5.47 -0.08
N ALA A 104 -3.37 5.32 -0.97
CA ALA A 104 -3.23 4.17 -1.86
C ALA A 104 -1.93 3.44 -1.61
N VAL A 105 -1.96 2.13 -1.80
CA VAL A 105 -0.81 1.24 -1.69
C VAL A 105 -0.92 0.11 -2.71
N ASP A 106 0.23 -0.24 -3.29
CA ASP A 106 0.44 -1.49 -4.00
C ASP A 106 1.19 -2.40 -3.02
N LEU A 107 0.69 -3.63 -2.83
CA LEU A 107 1.27 -4.55 -1.86
C LEU A 107 1.32 -6.00 -2.35
N VAL A 108 2.21 -6.77 -1.73
CA VAL A 108 2.22 -8.23 -1.79
C VAL A 108 2.30 -8.78 -0.36
N ALA A 109 2.02 -10.07 -0.19
CA ALA A 109 2.20 -10.72 1.10
C ALA A 109 2.97 -12.03 0.98
N VAL A 110 3.77 -12.34 2.00
CA VAL A 110 4.55 -13.57 2.08
C VAL A 110 4.42 -14.19 3.47
N VAL A 111 4.35 -15.52 3.53
CA VAL A 111 4.45 -16.25 4.80
C VAL A 111 5.89 -16.13 5.31
N ALA A 112 6.09 -15.59 6.52
CA ALA A 112 7.40 -15.16 6.99
C ALA A 112 8.42 -16.31 7.10
N ARG A 113 7.96 -17.48 7.54
CA ARG A 113 8.80 -18.66 7.76
C ARG A 113 9.31 -19.26 6.45
N THR A 114 8.45 -19.38 5.45
CA THR A 114 8.79 -20.05 4.18
C THR A 114 9.16 -19.07 3.07
N ARG A 115 8.85 -17.78 3.25
CA ARG A 115 8.91 -16.73 2.22
C ARG A 115 8.05 -17.03 0.99
N SER A 116 7.12 -17.98 1.09
CA SER A 116 6.19 -18.29 0.01
C SER A 116 5.20 -17.15 -0.15
N ARG A 117 4.93 -16.77 -1.39
CA ARG A 117 3.97 -15.72 -1.72
C ARG A 117 2.55 -16.18 -1.37
N VAL A 118 1.81 -15.32 -0.66
CA VAL A 118 0.37 -15.48 -0.48
C VAL A 118 -0.29 -15.23 -1.84
N PRO A 119 -1.22 -16.09 -2.31
CA PRO A 119 -1.88 -15.87 -3.59
C PRO A 119 -2.53 -14.48 -3.67
N GLN A 120 -2.37 -13.80 -4.81
CA GLN A 120 -2.87 -12.44 -5.05
C GLN A 120 -4.38 -12.33 -4.76
N GLU A 121 -5.16 -13.33 -5.18
CA GLU A 121 -6.60 -13.41 -4.91
C GLU A 121 -6.91 -13.45 -3.40
N VAL A 122 -6.10 -14.14 -2.62
CA VAL A 122 -6.27 -14.22 -1.16
C VAL A 122 -5.95 -12.86 -0.51
N VAL A 123 -4.85 -12.22 -0.90
CA VAL A 123 -4.51 -10.87 -0.40
C VAL A 123 -5.61 -9.88 -0.77
N GLY A 124 -6.03 -9.86 -2.03
CA GLY A 124 -7.07 -8.98 -2.53
C GLY A 124 -8.42 -9.18 -1.84
N ALA A 125 -8.83 -10.43 -1.61
CA ALA A 125 -10.06 -10.74 -0.89
C ALA A 125 -10.04 -10.26 0.57
N VAL A 126 -8.90 -10.31 1.25
CA VAL A 126 -8.76 -9.75 2.60
C VAL A 126 -8.77 -8.21 2.55
N CYS A 127 -8.01 -7.59 1.64
CA CYS A 127 -7.99 -6.13 1.48
C CYS A 127 -9.38 -5.54 1.25
N ARG A 128 -10.24 -6.22 0.47
CA ARG A 128 -11.62 -5.77 0.18
C ARG A 128 -12.51 -5.59 1.41
N ARG A 129 -12.14 -6.15 2.57
CA ARG A 129 -12.87 -5.96 3.82
C ARG A 129 -12.64 -4.59 4.44
N TYR A 130 -11.52 -3.94 4.09
CA TYR A 130 -11.00 -2.77 4.83
C TYR A 130 -10.78 -1.54 3.96
N PHE A 131 -10.43 -1.73 2.69
CA PHE A 131 -10.22 -0.65 1.71
C PHE A 131 -11.48 -0.40 0.88
N ASP A 132 -11.70 0.85 0.48
CA ASP A 132 -12.88 1.26 -0.29
C ASP A 132 -12.77 0.78 -1.75
N PHE A 133 -11.56 0.67 -2.28
CA PHE A 133 -11.29 0.09 -3.59
C PHE A 133 -10.10 -0.87 -3.55
N VAL A 134 -10.24 -2.01 -4.22
CA VAL A 134 -9.17 -3.01 -4.36
C VAL A 134 -9.19 -3.61 -5.76
N LYS A 135 -8.02 -3.65 -6.40
CA LYS A 135 -7.78 -4.32 -7.68
C LYS A 135 -6.58 -5.27 -7.55
N TYR A 136 -6.73 -6.51 -8.00
CA TYR A 136 -5.76 -7.59 -7.76
C TYR A 136 -5.62 -8.56 -8.94
N ASP A 137 -5.76 -8.05 -10.16
CA ASP A 137 -5.60 -8.81 -11.42
C ASP A 137 -4.32 -8.39 -12.18
N TYR A 138 -3.38 -7.74 -11.49
CA TYR A 138 -2.09 -7.31 -12.07
C TYR A 138 -1.17 -8.51 -12.33
N GLN A 139 -0.53 -8.52 -13.50
CA GLN A 139 0.30 -9.63 -13.97
C GLN A 139 1.53 -9.93 -13.09
N ASP A 140 2.09 -8.92 -12.45
CA ASP A 140 3.22 -9.06 -11.51
C ASP A 140 2.78 -9.56 -10.11
N GLY A 141 1.47 -9.76 -9.92
CA GLY A 141 0.84 -10.32 -8.74
C GLY A 141 0.65 -9.34 -7.58
N HIS A 142 0.83 -8.02 -7.78
CA HIS A 142 0.55 -7.05 -6.70
C HIS A 142 -0.94 -6.78 -6.53
N VAL A 143 -1.33 -6.34 -5.34
CA VAL A 143 -2.68 -5.85 -5.05
C VAL A 143 -2.62 -4.35 -4.88
N HIS A 144 -3.41 -3.63 -5.67
CA HIS A 144 -3.68 -2.22 -5.45
C HIS A 144 -4.86 -2.08 -4.49
N ALA A 145 -4.70 -1.23 -3.48
CA ALA A 145 -5.76 -0.91 -2.53
C ALA A 145 -5.74 0.58 -2.16
N ASP A 146 -6.89 1.24 -2.14
CA ASP A 146 -6.99 2.66 -1.81
C ASP A 146 -8.24 3.04 -1.00
N MET A 147 -8.10 4.09 -0.20
CA MET A 147 -9.18 4.70 0.61
C MET A 147 -9.78 5.90 -0.13
N ARG A 148 -11.08 5.89 -0.41
CA ARG A 148 -11.77 6.94 -1.21
C ARG A 148 -12.79 7.73 -0.41
N GLU A 149 -13.55 7.04 0.43
CA GLU A 149 -14.71 7.60 1.12
C GLU A 149 -14.35 7.97 2.56
N ARG A 150 -13.42 7.23 3.17
CA ARG A 150 -13.02 7.40 4.58
C ARG A 150 -11.98 8.50 4.83
N VAL A 151 -11.72 9.34 3.82
CA VAL A 151 -10.71 10.41 3.84
C VAL A 151 -11.36 11.79 4.03
N CYS A 152 -12.63 11.85 4.42
CA CYS A 152 -13.26 13.11 4.82
C CYS A 152 -12.46 13.74 5.97
N PHE A 153 -11.88 14.91 5.68
CA PHE A 153 -11.30 15.85 6.62
C PHE A 153 -12.17 15.93 7.88
N VAL A 154 -11.62 15.55 9.02
CA VAL A 154 -12.09 16.11 10.29
C VAL A 154 -11.38 17.45 10.38
N GLY A 155 -12.15 18.52 10.19
CA GLY A 155 -11.68 19.90 10.38
C GLY A 155 -11.29 20.18 11.82
#